data_AF-A0A2N2M185-F1
#
_entry.id   AF-A0A2N2M185-F1
#
_cell.length_a   1.000
_cell.length_b   1.000
_cell.length_c   1.000
_cell.angle_alpha   90.00
_cell.angle_beta   90.00
_cell.angle_gamma   90.00
#
_symmetry.space_group_name_H-M   'P 1'
#
loop_
_entity.id
_entity.type
_entity.pdbx_description
1 polymer ?
#
loop_
_entity_poly.entity_id
_entity_poly.type
_entity_poly.pdbx_seq_one_letter_code
_entity_poly.pdbx_strand_id
1 'polypeptide(L)'
;MIMQKIDQGQGSELFVDKGKGTRKENLKKLRQFLIILAMLILTTVINIFLKDIIQPSSLVFVYLVPTIVGAIYFGTWAAVLSFTAGFFIFNIGFVEPFYTLHISNPQDIYNITVYFAIAAGISYLINVVRRQYIFLKDRLDRVSLIEDMSRDFLLLTPMEDSSSNQNITLTLRTRVFSQLGQLALKYVKTLLDMPGLVFFREDNGSLKTWAKSSIDLEITEKENDAAAWTLNNGEVSGAGTQTYADTPFYFIPMKSLEGIIGVLGILYNSKDLFPEQRRLLGTIANLTTIVAVGWMKLKSKGD
;
A
#
# COMPACT_ATOMS: atom_id res chain seq x y z
N MET A 1 -24.64 -53.88 -12.08
CA MET A 1 -23.20 -53.95 -12.36
C MET A 1 -22.89 -52.96 -13.49
N ILE A 2 -22.85 -51.67 -13.16
CA ILE A 2 -22.54 -50.58 -14.09
C ILE A 2 -21.62 -49.66 -13.29
N MET A 3 -20.31 -49.74 -13.55
CA MET A 3 -19.27 -48.94 -12.90
C MET A 3 -18.19 -48.66 -13.94
N GLN A 4 -18.30 -47.55 -14.65
CA GLN A 4 -17.16 -46.85 -15.25
C GLN A 4 -17.60 -45.54 -15.92
N LYS A 5 -16.72 -44.53 -15.83
CA LYS A 5 -16.94 -43.07 -16.00
C LYS A 5 -17.47 -42.47 -14.71
N ILE A 6 -16.77 -41.59 -14.01
CA ILE A 6 -16.08 -40.39 -14.48
C ILE A 6 -14.97 -40.10 -13.47
N ASP A 7 -13.69 -40.11 -13.86
CA ASP A 7 -12.67 -39.30 -13.16
C ASP A 7 -11.38 -39.18 -13.97
N GLN A 8 -11.39 -38.37 -15.03
CA GLN A 8 -10.16 -37.83 -15.64
C GLN A 8 -10.49 -36.46 -16.23
N GLY A 9 -10.22 -35.40 -15.47
CA GLY A 9 -10.38 -34.05 -16.00
C GLY A 9 -10.32 -32.92 -14.98
N GLN A 10 -9.42 -32.95 -14.00
CA GLN A 10 -9.19 -31.77 -13.15
C GLN A 10 -7.86 -31.87 -12.39
N GLY A 11 -6.73 -31.86 -13.12
CA GLY A 11 -5.41 -31.96 -12.50
C GLY A 11 -4.28 -31.20 -13.17
N SER A 12 -4.53 -30.38 -14.21
CA SER A 12 -3.46 -29.88 -15.07
C SER A 12 -3.57 -28.40 -15.45
N GLU A 13 -4.05 -27.52 -14.56
CA GLU A 13 -4.03 -26.06 -14.80
C GLU A 13 -3.37 -25.21 -13.70
N LEU A 14 -2.69 -25.81 -12.71
CA LEU A 14 -2.09 -25.04 -11.61
C LEU A 14 -0.58 -24.74 -11.73
N PHE A 15 0.09 -25.09 -12.83
CA PHE A 15 1.56 -25.02 -12.95
C PHE A 15 2.12 -24.20 -14.12
N VAL A 16 1.43 -23.14 -14.59
CA VAL A 16 1.93 -22.35 -15.74
C VAL A 16 2.31 -20.90 -15.45
N ASP A 17 1.99 -20.32 -14.28
CA ASP A 17 2.20 -18.86 -14.07
C ASP A 17 3.16 -18.46 -12.94
N LYS A 18 4.19 -19.28 -12.66
CA LYS A 18 5.31 -18.87 -11.78
C LYS A 18 6.58 -18.45 -12.52
N GLY A 19 6.66 -18.67 -13.83
CA GLY A 19 7.87 -18.42 -14.64
C GLY A 19 7.95 -17.04 -15.32
N LYS A 20 6.85 -16.29 -15.42
CA LYS A 20 6.81 -14.99 -16.12
C LYS A 20 7.31 -13.82 -15.26
N GLY A 21 7.10 -13.88 -13.94
CA GLY A 21 7.55 -12.86 -12.99
C GLY A 21 9.07 -12.83 -12.81
N THR A 22 9.68 -14.01 -12.60
CA THR A 22 11.12 -14.18 -12.43
C THR A 22 11.92 -13.81 -13.68
N ARG A 23 11.39 -14.10 -14.89
CA ARG A 23 12.06 -13.74 -16.15
C ARG A 23 12.14 -12.23 -16.38
N LYS A 24 11.07 -11.47 -16.08
CA LYS A 24 11.06 -10.00 -16.19
C LYS A 24 11.99 -9.34 -15.15
N GLU A 25 12.08 -9.89 -13.95
CA GLU A 25 12.98 -9.39 -12.91
C GLU A 25 14.45 -9.63 -13.26
N ASN A 26 14.77 -10.82 -13.80
CA ASN A 26 16.13 -11.15 -14.25
C ASN A 26 16.58 -10.31 -15.46
N LEU A 27 15.68 -10.01 -16.41
CA LEU A 27 15.96 -9.12 -17.54
C LEU A 27 16.27 -7.68 -17.08
N LYS A 28 15.57 -7.19 -16.05
CA LYS A 28 15.87 -5.89 -15.44
C LYS A 28 17.23 -5.91 -14.75
N LYS A 29 17.53 -6.93 -13.93
CA LYS A 29 18.83 -7.08 -13.25
C LYS A 29 20.00 -7.19 -14.25
N LEU A 30 19.82 -7.91 -15.35
CA LEU A 30 20.83 -8.05 -16.42
C LEU A 30 21.09 -6.71 -17.12
N ARG A 31 20.05 -5.93 -17.41
CA ARG A 31 20.21 -4.58 -17.99
C ARG A 31 20.96 -3.65 -17.04
N GLN A 32 20.67 -3.74 -15.73
CA GLN A 32 21.36 -2.95 -14.70
C GLN A 32 22.84 -3.34 -14.62
N PHE A 33 23.17 -4.63 -14.69
CA PHE A 33 24.54 -5.13 -14.75
C PHE A 33 25.30 -4.62 -15.98
N LEU A 34 24.67 -4.64 -17.16
CA LEU A 34 25.29 -4.12 -18.40
C LEU A 34 25.59 -2.62 -18.33
N ILE A 35 24.71 -1.83 -17.72
CA ILE A 35 24.93 -0.38 -17.55
C ILE A 35 26.10 -0.12 -16.59
N ILE A 36 26.18 -0.87 -15.48
CA ILE A 36 27.28 -0.78 -14.52
C ILE A 36 28.62 -1.12 -15.21
N LEU A 37 28.63 -2.20 -16.00
CA LEU A 37 29.81 -2.63 -16.74
C LEU A 37 30.26 -1.57 -17.76
N ALA A 38 29.31 -0.99 -18.50
CA ALA A 38 29.59 0.09 -19.44
C ALA A 38 30.18 1.33 -18.75
N MET A 39 29.65 1.69 -17.57
CA MET A 39 30.20 2.79 -16.78
C MET A 39 31.62 2.50 -16.29
N LEU A 40 31.91 1.29 -15.81
CA LEU A 40 33.26 0.90 -15.40
C LEU A 40 34.27 0.93 -16.55
N ILE A 41 33.85 0.47 -17.74
CA ILE A 41 34.69 0.54 -18.95
C ILE A 41 34.97 2.01 -19.30
N LEU A 42 33.94 2.86 -19.31
CA LEU A 42 34.11 4.28 -19.59
C LEU A 42 35.04 4.97 -18.58
N THR A 43 34.88 4.68 -17.29
CA THR A 43 35.75 5.19 -16.23
C THR A 43 37.20 4.72 -16.41
N THR A 44 37.40 3.49 -16.84
CA THR A 44 38.73 2.94 -17.12
C THR A 44 39.39 3.64 -18.31
N VAL A 45 38.66 3.87 -19.40
CA VAL A 45 39.14 4.62 -20.56
C VAL A 45 39.57 6.03 -20.14
N ILE A 46 38.76 6.72 -19.34
CA ILE A 46 39.09 8.04 -18.80
C ILE A 46 40.36 7.98 -17.95
N ASN A 47 40.52 6.96 -17.09
CA ASN A 47 41.71 6.79 -16.27
C ASN A 47 42.99 6.53 -17.07
N ILE A 48 42.90 5.87 -18.24
CA ILE A 48 44.05 5.69 -19.14
C ILE A 48 44.53 7.05 -19.64
N PHE A 49 43.62 7.95 -20.05
CA PHE A 49 43.98 9.31 -20.48
C PHE A 49 44.46 10.20 -19.33
N LEU A 50 43.92 10.01 -18.12
CA LEU A 50 44.30 10.79 -16.94
C LEU A 50 45.64 10.35 -16.32
N LYS A 51 46.15 9.16 -16.67
CA LYS A 51 47.43 8.62 -16.17
C LYS A 51 48.62 9.53 -16.50
N ASP A 52 48.56 10.29 -17.59
CA ASP A 52 49.64 11.18 -18.01
C ASP A 52 49.67 12.52 -17.23
N ILE A 53 48.60 12.84 -16.49
CA ILE A 53 48.42 14.12 -15.78
C ILE A 53 48.39 13.93 -14.26
N ILE A 54 47.92 12.77 -13.79
CA ILE A 54 47.65 12.49 -12.37
C ILE A 54 48.53 11.35 -11.88
N GLN A 55 49.03 11.45 -10.64
CA GLN A 55 49.78 10.37 -10.00
C GLN A 55 48.95 9.07 -9.97
N PRO A 56 49.55 7.90 -10.31
CA PRO A 56 48.83 6.63 -10.43
C PRO A 56 48.00 6.27 -9.19
N SER A 57 48.46 6.66 -8.00
CA SER A 57 47.81 6.40 -6.72
C SER A 57 46.45 7.08 -6.55
N SER A 58 46.16 8.18 -7.26
CA SER A 58 44.91 8.94 -7.13
C SER A 58 43.82 8.50 -8.12
N LEU A 59 44.16 7.68 -9.12
CA LEU A 59 43.21 7.22 -10.14
C LEU A 59 42.12 6.29 -9.56
N VAL A 60 42.35 5.72 -8.38
CA VAL A 60 41.36 4.89 -7.66
C VAL A 60 40.08 5.68 -7.31
N PHE A 61 40.21 6.98 -7.02
CA PHE A 61 39.07 7.82 -6.65
C PHE A 61 38.10 8.04 -7.80
N VAL A 62 38.58 7.95 -9.05
CA VAL A 62 37.74 8.10 -10.25
C VAL A 62 36.76 6.92 -10.38
N TYR A 63 37.11 5.73 -9.86
CA TYR A 63 36.21 4.57 -9.78
C TYR A 63 35.08 4.70 -8.73
N LEU A 64 35.09 5.75 -7.92
CA LEU A 64 33.95 6.06 -7.05
C LEU A 64 32.75 6.59 -7.83
N VAL A 65 32.97 7.23 -8.98
CA VAL A 65 31.90 7.77 -9.83
C VAL A 65 30.89 6.69 -10.25
N PRO A 66 31.28 5.58 -10.89
CA PRO A 66 30.34 4.50 -11.23
C PRO A 66 29.73 3.80 -10.01
N THR A 67 30.43 3.83 -8.86
CA THR A 67 29.94 3.28 -7.59
C THR A 67 28.79 4.13 -7.03
N ILE A 68 28.95 5.46 -7.03
CA ILE A 68 27.93 6.41 -6.57
C ILE A 68 26.73 6.41 -7.52
N VAL A 69 26.98 6.43 -8.83
CA VAL A 69 25.89 6.37 -9.81
C VAL A 69 25.13 5.04 -9.70
N GLY A 70 25.83 3.91 -9.59
CA GLY A 70 25.21 2.60 -9.39
C GLY A 70 24.37 2.51 -8.10
N ALA A 71 24.89 3.10 -7.01
CA ALA A 71 24.18 3.23 -5.75
C ALA A 71 22.85 3.98 -5.86
N ILE A 72 22.85 5.14 -6.53
CA ILE A 72 21.69 6.02 -6.65
C ILE A 72 20.60 5.36 -7.51
N TYR A 73 20.96 4.75 -8.64
CA TYR A 73 19.99 4.24 -9.61
C TYR A 73 19.57 2.79 -9.38
N PHE A 74 20.46 1.93 -8.88
CA PHE A 74 20.25 0.48 -8.83
C PHE A 74 20.32 -0.09 -7.39
N GLY A 75 20.68 0.74 -6.41
CA GLY A 75 20.69 0.40 -4.99
C GLY A 75 21.99 -0.25 -4.52
N THR A 76 21.96 -0.79 -3.29
CA THR A 76 23.16 -1.21 -2.56
C THR A 76 23.91 -2.37 -3.22
N TRP A 77 23.22 -3.34 -3.82
CA TRP A 77 23.88 -4.50 -4.45
C TRP A 77 24.72 -4.08 -5.68
N ALA A 78 24.24 -3.11 -6.44
CA ALA A 78 24.94 -2.54 -7.58
C ALA A 78 26.16 -1.72 -7.15
N ALA A 79 26.04 -0.94 -6.07
CA ALA A 79 27.15 -0.20 -5.50
C ALA A 79 28.30 -1.13 -5.07
N VAL A 80 27.96 -2.21 -4.35
CA VAL A 80 28.94 -3.21 -3.90
C VAL A 80 29.61 -3.90 -5.09
N LEU A 81 28.83 -4.24 -6.12
CA LEU A 81 29.36 -4.86 -7.33
C LEU A 81 30.30 -3.91 -8.11
N SER A 82 29.88 -2.66 -8.34
CA SER A 82 30.68 -1.64 -9.03
C SER A 82 31.99 -1.36 -8.31
N PHE A 83 31.93 -1.26 -6.98
CA PHE A 83 33.09 -1.06 -6.12
C PHE A 83 34.05 -2.24 -6.24
N THR A 84 33.56 -3.46 -5.99
CA THR A 84 34.39 -4.66 -6.02
C THR A 84 35.04 -4.82 -7.40
N ALA A 85 34.28 -4.68 -8.49
CA ALA A 85 34.81 -4.77 -9.84
C ALA A 85 35.80 -3.63 -10.17
N GLY A 86 35.50 -2.38 -9.79
CA GLY A 86 36.38 -1.24 -9.98
C GLY A 86 37.71 -1.37 -9.25
N PHE A 87 37.68 -1.92 -8.02
CA PHE A 87 38.88 -2.24 -7.25
C PHE A 87 39.78 -3.24 -7.96
N PHE A 88 39.22 -4.35 -8.44
CA PHE A 88 39.98 -5.36 -9.18
C PHE A 88 40.56 -4.80 -10.48
N ILE A 89 39.77 -4.02 -11.24
CA ILE A 89 40.23 -3.38 -12.47
C ILE A 89 41.38 -2.41 -12.19
N PHE A 90 41.26 -1.59 -11.15
CA PHE A 90 42.30 -0.65 -10.74
C PHE A 90 43.56 -1.38 -10.27
N ASN A 91 43.41 -2.37 -9.38
CA ASN A 91 44.52 -3.11 -8.81
C ASN A 91 45.32 -3.87 -9.88
N ILE A 92 44.66 -4.45 -10.88
CA ILE A 92 45.33 -5.17 -11.97
C ILE A 92 45.93 -4.20 -12.99
N GLY A 93 45.27 -3.08 -13.29
CA GLY A 93 45.61 -2.21 -14.41
C GLY A 93 46.51 -1.01 -14.10
N PHE A 94 46.57 -0.54 -12.85
CA PHE A 94 47.17 0.77 -12.51
C PHE A 94 48.12 0.77 -11.30
N VAL A 95 48.24 -0.34 -10.55
CA VAL A 95 49.19 -0.48 -9.44
C VAL A 95 50.42 -1.28 -9.90
N GLU A 96 51.61 -0.74 -9.68
CA GLU A 96 52.88 -1.45 -9.98
C GLU A 96 53.24 -2.43 -8.85
N PRO A 97 53.69 -3.67 -9.15
CA PRO A 97 53.90 -4.24 -10.48
C PRO A 97 52.61 -4.80 -11.09
N PHE A 98 52.38 -4.49 -12.36
CA PHE A 98 51.23 -4.99 -13.11
C PHE A 98 51.19 -6.52 -13.09
N TYR A 99 49.98 -7.08 -12.95
CA TYR A 99 49.69 -8.52 -12.96
C TYR A 99 50.12 -9.34 -11.71
N THR A 100 50.44 -8.72 -10.56
CA THR A 100 50.82 -9.47 -9.33
C THR A 100 50.09 -8.99 -8.07
N LEU A 101 49.44 -9.89 -7.32
CA LEU A 101 48.88 -9.63 -5.98
C LEU A 101 50.01 -9.58 -4.93
N HIS A 102 50.82 -8.52 -4.93
CA HIS A 102 51.89 -8.34 -3.94
C HIS A 102 51.73 -7.01 -3.19
N ILE A 103 51.27 -7.10 -1.93
CA ILE A 103 51.13 -5.97 -1.01
C ILE A 103 52.49 -5.77 -0.35
N SER A 104 53.32 -4.87 -0.88
CA SER A 104 54.63 -4.56 -0.27
C SER A 104 54.82 -3.07 0.05
N ASN A 105 54.00 -2.17 -0.52
CA ASN A 105 54.10 -0.75 -0.21
C ASN A 105 53.08 -0.32 0.87
N PRO A 106 53.50 0.45 1.89
CA PRO A 106 52.60 0.96 2.94
C PRO A 106 51.49 1.87 2.38
N GLN A 107 51.67 2.40 1.16
CA GLN A 107 50.69 3.22 0.45
C GLN A 107 49.48 2.42 -0.05
N ASP A 108 49.62 1.10 -0.27
CA ASP A 108 48.50 0.24 -0.69
C ASP A 108 47.51 0.02 0.45
N ILE A 109 48.00 0.00 1.69
CA ILE A 109 47.19 -0.10 2.91
C ILE A 109 46.31 1.15 3.07
N TYR A 110 46.85 2.34 2.76
CA TYR A 110 46.08 3.59 2.78
C TYR A 110 44.93 3.56 1.76
N ASN A 111 45.20 3.11 0.53
CA ASN A 111 44.17 3.00 -0.51
C ASN A 111 43.05 2.04 -0.11
N ILE A 112 43.37 0.84 0.41
CA ILE A 112 42.36 -0.12 0.87
C ILE A 112 41.51 0.49 2.00
N THR A 113 42.14 1.20 2.93
CA THR A 113 41.46 1.81 4.09
C THR A 113 40.50 2.93 3.66
N VAL A 114 40.97 3.87 2.83
CA VAL A 114 40.16 4.99 2.34
C VAL A 114 39.03 4.47 1.46
N TYR A 115 39.30 3.48 0.63
CA TYR A 115 38.30 2.86 -0.23
C TYR A 115 37.19 2.19 0.58
N PHE A 116 37.56 1.42 1.61
CA PHE A 116 36.60 0.80 2.53
C PHE A 116 35.76 1.86 3.29
N ALA A 117 36.39 2.95 3.75
CA ALA A 117 35.70 4.04 4.43
C ALA A 117 34.65 4.72 3.52
N ILE A 118 34.98 4.93 2.25
CA ILE A 118 34.06 5.54 1.29
C ILE A 118 32.90 4.60 0.95
N ALA A 119 33.14 3.31 0.74
CA ALA A 119 32.06 2.33 0.55
C ALA A 119 31.12 2.25 1.77
N ALA A 120 31.68 2.24 2.98
CA ALA A 120 30.90 2.25 4.20
C ALA A 120 30.05 3.53 4.30
N GLY A 121 30.64 4.70 3.98
CA GLY A 121 29.94 5.98 3.96
C GLY A 121 28.80 6.03 2.94
N ILE A 122 29.04 5.57 1.71
CA ILE A 122 28.03 5.49 0.65
C ILE A 122 26.90 4.53 1.06
N SER A 123 27.24 3.35 1.58
CA SER A 123 26.26 2.36 2.04
C SER A 123 25.41 2.88 3.20
N TYR A 124 26.01 3.64 4.12
CA TYR A 124 25.31 4.33 5.19
C TYR A 124 24.34 5.40 4.65
N LEU A 125 24.79 6.26 3.74
CA LEU A 125 23.97 7.30 3.12
C LEU A 125 22.78 6.71 2.35
N ILE A 126 22.99 5.64 1.58
CA ILE A 126 21.91 4.93 0.88
C ILE A 126 20.89 4.37 1.87
N ASN A 127 21.34 3.76 2.96
CA ASN A 127 20.45 3.23 3.99
C ASN A 127 19.64 4.32 4.69
N VAL A 128 20.20 5.53 4.86
CA VAL A 128 19.48 6.69 5.40
C VAL A 128 18.44 7.19 4.38
N VAL A 129 18.83 7.40 3.13
CA VAL A 129 17.95 7.89 2.06
C VAL A 129 16.81 6.91 1.79
N ARG A 130 17.09 5.60 1.73
CA ARG A 130 16.07 4.57 1.51
C ARG A 130 15.05 4.50 2.64
N ARG A 131 15.49 4.70 3.90
CA ARG A 131 14.56 4.83 5.03
C ARG A 131 13.63 6.03 4.81
N GLN A 132 14.16 7.19 4.42
CA GLN A 132 13.34 8.37 4.14
C GLN A 132 12.35 8.14 2.98
N TYR A 133 12.77 7.47 1.90
CA TYR A 133 11.88 7.13 0.77
C TYR A 133 10.72 6.20 1.16
N ILE A 134 10.96 5.20 2.02
CA ILE A 134 9.90 4.30 2.49
C ILE A 134 8.89 5.07 3.35
N PHE A 135 9.35 5.97 4.23
CA PHE A 135 8.47 6.82 5.04
C PHE A 135 7.65 7.83 4.21
N LEU A 136 8.21 8.39 3.14
CA LEU A 136 7.46 9.29 2.25
C LEU A 136 6.45 8.52 1.39
N LYS A 137 6.78 7.31 0.94
CA LYS A 137 5.89 6.50 0.10
C LYS A 137 4.65 6.00 0.86
N ASP A 138 4.83 5.59 2.11
CA ASP A 138 3.70 5.17 2.96
C ASP A 138 2.71 6.32 3.24
N ARG A 139 3.17 7.58 3.19
CA ARG A 139 2.29 8.76 3.22
C ARG A 139 1.55 8.99 1.90
N LEU A 140 2.19 8.74 0.75
CA LEU A 140 1.61 8.99 -0.57
C LEU A 140 0.54 7.95 -0.93
N ASP A 141 0.78 6.68 -0.61
CA ASP A 141 -0.19 5.59 -0.88
C ASP A 141 -1.47 5.75 -0.03
N ARG A 142 -1.40 6.41 1.15
CA ARG A 142 -2.56 6.71 2.00
C ARG A 142 -3.41 7.88 1.48
N VAL A 143 -2.80 8.85 0.77
CA VAL A 143 -3.53 10.01 0.22
C VAL A 143 -4.30 9.61 -1.03
N SER A 144 -3.73 8.78 -1.91
CA SER A 144 -4.45 8.31 -3.11
C SER A 144 -5.66 7.45 -2.75
N LEU A 145 -5.57 6.63 -1.70
CA LEU A 145 -6.70 5.81 -1.26
C LEU A 145 -7.85 6.63 -0.66
N ILE A 146 -7.56 7.75 -0.01
CA ILE A 146 -8.58 8.69 0.47
C ILE A 146 -9.18 9.48 -0.70
N GLU A 147 -8.37 9.85 -1.69
CA GLU A 147 -8.85 10.51 -2.92
C GLU A 147 -9.76 9.58 -3.72
N ASP A 148 -9.36 8.33 -3.95
CA ASP A 148 -10.16 7.31 -4.63
C ASP A 148 -11.44 7.01 -3.86
N MET A 149 -11.36 6.88 -2.54
CA MET A 149 -12.54 6.73 -1.68
C MET A 149 -13.49 7.93 -1.84
N SER A 150 -12.97 9.16 -1.76
CA SER A 150 -13.77 10.37 -1.96
C SER A 150 -14.40 10.42 -3.36
N ARG A 151 -13.68 10.02 -4.41
CA ARG A 151 -14.21 9.94 -5.78
C ARG A 151 -15.32 8.90 -5.89
N ASP A 152 -15.12 7.70 -5.37
CA ASP A 152 -16.12 6.63 -5.41
C ASP A 152 -17.40 7.03 -4.64
N PHE A 153 -17.27 7.73 -3.51
CA PHE A 153 -18.42 8.29 -2.79
C PHE A 153 -19.09 9.46 -3.55
N LEU A 154 -18.31 10.33 -4.21
CA LEU A 154 -18.85 11.42 -5.03
C LEU A 154 -19.61 10.90 -6.26
N LEU A 155 -19.15 9.81 -6.89
CA LEU A 155 -19.85 9.17 -8.01
C LEU A 155 -21.22 8.62 -7.60
N LEU A 156 -21.39 8.28 -6.32
CA LEU A 156 -22.66 7.86 -5.75
C LEU A 156 -23.48 9.03 -5.21
N THR A 157 -22.96 10.26 -5.21
CA THR A 157 -23.73 11.45 -4.82
C THR A 157 -24.70 11.79 -5.97
N PRO A 158 -25.99 12.05 -5.68
CA PRO A 158 -26.93 12.35 -6.75
C PRO A 158 -26.50 13.62 -7.50
N MET A 159 -26.23 13.49 -8.79
CA MET A 159 -25.99 14.65 -9.65
C MET A 159 -27.33 15.33 -9.92
N GLU A 160 -27.38 16.64 -9.72
CA GLU A 160 -28.59 17.48 -9.79
C GLU A 160 -29.03 17.73 -11.24
N ASP A 161 -28.93 16.72 -12.11
CA ASP A 161 -29.41 16.79 -13.49
C ASP A 161 -30.91 16.49 -13.53
N SER A 162 -31.66 17.57 -13.32
CA SER A 162 -32.94 17.90 -13.95
C SER A 162 -33.74 16.76 -14.63
N SER A 163 -34.97 16.59 -14.14
CA SER A 163 -36.14 16.27 -14.97
C SER A 163 -36.23 14.85 -15.58
N SER A 164 -36.54 13.82 -14.78
CA SER A 164 -37.36 12.71 -15.30
C SER A 164 -37.86 11.71 -14.26
N ASN A 165 -39.19 11.57 -14.22
CA ASN A 165 -39.97 10.36 -13.95
C ASN A 165 -39.98 9.78 -12.52
N GLN A 166 -41.09 10.12 -11.86
CA GLN A 166 -41.51 9.88 -10.48
C GLN A 166 -41.76 8.41 -10.05
N ASN A 167 -41.35 7.40 -10.84
CA ASN A 167 -41.58 5.97 -10.51
C ASN A 167 -40.29 5.13 -10.38
N ILE A 168 -39.12 5.76 -10.41
CA ILE A 168 -37.80 5.10 -10.39
C ILE A 168 -37.12 5.18 -8.99
N THR A 169 -37.78 5.76 -7.99
CA THR A 169 -37.13 6.18 -6.75
C THR A 169 -36.90 5.05 -5.73
N LEU A 170 -37.81 4.08 -5.59
CA LEU A 170 -37.73 3.05 -4.52
C LEU A 170 -36.73 1.92 -4.82
N THR A 171 -36.67 1.45 -6.07
CA THR A 171 -35.73 0.40 -6.49
C THR A 171 -34.31 0.92 -6.66
N LEU A 172 -34.13 2.17 -7.13
CA LEU A 172 -32.82 2.80 -7.13
C LEU A 172 -32.33 3.11 -5.72
N ARG A 173 -33.19 3.60 -4.81
CA ARG A 173 -32.81 3.82 -3.40
C ARG A 173 -32.25 2.55 -2.79
N THR A 174 -32.98 1.45 -2.90
CA THR A 174 -32.56 0.19 -2.27
C THR A 174 -31.25 -0.35 -2.86
N ARG A 175 -31.05 -0.19 -4.17
CA ARG A 175 -29.78 -0.53 -4.84
C ARG A 175 -28.62 0.39 -4.44
N VAL A 176 -28.86 1.70 -4.31
CA VAL A 176 -27.82 2.67 -3.95
C VAL A 176 -27.41 2.51 -2.49
N PHE A 177 -28.35 2.34 -1.57
CA PHE A 177 -28.03 2.14 -0.15
C PHE A 177 -27.28 0.83 0.10
N SER A 178 -27.64 -0.25 -0.62
CA SER A 178 -26.87 -1.49 -0.57
C SER A 178 -25.47 -1.35 -1.18
N GLN A 179 -25.32 -0.64 -2.31
CA GLN A 179 -24.01 -0.34 -2.90
C GLN A 179 -23.15 0.56 -2.01
N LEU A 180 -23.72 1.58 -1.38
CA LEU A 180 -23.05 2.46 -0.43
C LEU A 180 -22.55 1.69 0.79
N GLY A 181 -23.41 0.84 1.36
CA GLY A 181 -23.02 -0.03 2.46
C GLY A 181 -21.89 -0.99 2.05
N GLN A 182 -21.99 -1.62 0.88
CA GLN A 182 -20.93 -2.50 0.37
C GLN A 182 -19.62 -1.75 0.10
N LEU A 183 -19.67 -0.52 -0.41
CA LEU A 183 -18.49 0.30 -0.66
C LEU A 183 -17.81 0.69 0.65
N ALA A 184 -18.58 1.10 1.66
CA ALA A 184 -18.06 1.37 3.00
C ALA A 184 -17.36 0.12 3.57
N LEU A 185 -17.98 -1.05 3.46
CA LEU A 185 -17.41 -2.32 3.95
C LEU A 185 -16.20 -2.79 3.14
N LYS A 186 -16.16 -2.51 1.83
CA LYS A 186 -14.97 -2.73 0.99
C LYS A 186 -13.79 -1.94 1.53
N TYR A 187 -13.95 -0.65 1.82
CA TYR A 187 -12.86 0.17 2.38
C TYR A 187 -12.48 -0.23 3.80
N VAL A 188 -13.45 -0.60 4.65
CA VAL A 188 -13.13 -1.16 5.98
C VAL A 188 -12.28 -2.42 5.84
N LYS A 189 -12.64 -3.33 4.94
CA LYS A 189 -11.87 -4.56 4.68
C LYS A 189 -10.51 -4.27 4.05
N THR A 190 -10.42 -3.40 3.05
CA THR A 190 -9.17 -3.12 2.34
C THR A 190 -8.18 -2.31 3.16
N LEU A 191 -8.63 -1.32 3.94
CA LEU A 191 -7.76 -0.43 4.71
C LEU A 191 -7.42 -0.98 6.09
N LEU A 192 -8.31 -1.82 6.66
CA LEU A 192 -8.22 -2.20 8.06
C LEU A 192 -8.31 -3.71 8.30
N ASP A 193 -8.61 -4.51 7.27
CA ASP A 193 -8.80 -5.97 7.34
C ASP A 193 -9.83 -6.43 8.39
N MET A 194 -10.87 -5.61 8.58
CA MET A 194 -11.93 -5.87 9.56
C MET A 194 -13.25 -6.28 8.89
N PRO A 195 -13.91 -7.35 9.36
CA PRO A 195 -15.30 -7.63 9.01
C PRO A 195 -16.22 -6.57 9.59
N GLY A 196 -17.31 -6.26 8.89
CA GLY A 196 -18.27 -5.26 9.35
C GLY A 196 -19.61 -5.36 8.66
N LEU A 197 -20.51 -4.49 9.09
CA LEU A 197 -21.90 -4.40 8.68
C LEU A 197 -22.35 -2.94 8.71
N VAL A 198 -23.30 -2.59 7.84
CA VAL A 198 -23.85 -1.24 7.75
C VAL A 198 -25.35 -1.29 7.88
N PHE A 199 -25.86 -0.47 8.78
CA PHE A 199 -27.26 -0.21 8.98
C PHE A 199 -27.61 1.21 8.57
N PHE A 200 -28.80 1.40 8.00
CA PHE A 200 -29.40 2.71 7.78
C PHE A 200 -30.80 2.73 8.37
N ARG A 201 -31.21 3.92 8.81
CA ARG A 201 -32.54 4.19 9.35
C ARG A 201 -33.57 4.17 8.22
N GLU A 202 -34.63 3.40 8.39
CA GLU A 202 -35.79 3.39 7.49
C GLU A 202 -36.81 4.47 7.89
N ASP A 203 -37.77 4.74 7.01
CA ASP A 203 -38.79 5.78 7.18
C ASP A 203 -39.69 5.58 8.41
N ASN A 204 -39.82 4.34 8.87
CA ASN A 204 -40.56 3.97 10.08
C ASN A 204 -39.73 4.11 11.38
N GLY A 205 -38.50 4.63 11.28
CA GLY A 205 -37.55 4.73 12.40
C GLY A 205 -36.86 3.42 12.76
N SER A 206 -37.17 2.31 12.08
CA SER A 206 -36.53 1.02 12.32
C SER A 206 -35.15 0.93 11.66
N LEU A 207 -34.28 0.12 12.25
CA LEU A 207 -32.94 -0.14 11.73
C LEU A 207 -32.99 -1.35 10.79
N LYS A 208 -32.58 -1.18 9.54
CA LYS A 208 -32.45 -2.30 8.59
C LYS A 208 -30.99 -2.56 8.26
N THR A 209 -30.62 -3.83 8.14
CA THR A 209 -29.29 -4.20 7.64
C THR A 209 -29.25 -4.01 6.14
N TRP A 210 -28.36 -3.15 5.66
CA TRP A 210 -28.23 -2.82 4.23
C TRP A 210 -27.02 -3.48 3.57
N ALA A 211 -25.95 -3.74 4.32
CA ALA A 211 -24.78 -4.44 3.82
C ALA A 211 -24.07 -5.25 4.92
N LYS A 212 -23.47 -6.37 4.52
CA LYS A 212 -22.60 -7.23 5.34
C LYS A 212 -21.32 -7.54 4.55
N SER A 213 -20.18 -7.59 5.24
CA SER A 213 -18.87 -7.85 4.61
C SER A 213 -18.69 -9.32 4.20
N SER A 214 -19.40 -10.22 4.88
CA SER A 214 -19.53 -11.63 4.55
C SER A 214 -20.98 -12.09 4.74
N ILE A 215 -21.40 -13.07 3.93
CA ILE A 215 -22.73 -13.66 4.01
C ILE A 215 -22.96 -14.35 5.37
N ASP A 216 -21.90 -14.90 5.97
CA ASP A 216 -21.95 -15.71 7.22
C ASP A 216 -21.95 -14.89 8.52
N LEU A 217 -21.98 -13.55 8.47
CA LEU A 217 -22.15 -12.71 9.66
C LEU A 217 -23.61 -12.78 10.13
N GLU A 218 -23.90 -13.77 10.98
CA GLU A 218 -25.15 -13.82 11.74
C GLU A 218 -25.15 -12.72 12.80
N ILE A 219 -26.28 -12.00 12.90
CA ILE A 219 -26.47 -10.91 13.86
C ILE A 219 -27.51 -11.38 14.86
N THR A 220 -27.15 -11.37 16.13
CA THR A 220 -28.01 -11.70 17.26
C THR A 220 -28.94 -10.54 17.61
N GLU A 221 -30.03 -10.82 18.33
CA GLU A 221 -30.97 -9.79 18.79
C GLU A 221 -30.27 -8.71 19.64
N LYS A 222 -29.32 -9.13 20.51
CA LYS A 222 -28.51 -8.22 21.33
C LYS A 222 -27.65 -7.26 20.50
N GLU A 223 -27.13 -7.69 19.37
CA GLU A 223 -26.35 -6.84 18.45
C GLU A 223 -27.24 -5.86 17.69
N ASN A 224 -28.46 -6.27 17.31
CA ASN A 224 -29.46 -5.34 16.76
C ASN A 224 -29.87 -4.28 17.79
N ASP A 225 -30.05 -4.66 19.05
CA ASP A 225 -30.36 -3.71 20.14
C ASP A 225 -29.21 -2.72 20.37
N ALA A 226 -27.96 -3.19 20.36
CA ALA A 226 -26.78 -2.33 20.46
C ALA A 226 -26.71 -1.33 19.30
N ALA A 227 -26.98 -1.79 18.08
CA ALA A 227 -27.03 -0.94 16.90
C ALA A 227 -28.19 0.07 16.96
N ALA A 228 -29.39 -0.34 17.39
CA ALA A 228 -30.53 0.55 17.59
C ALA A 228 -30.27 1.59 18.69
N TRP A 229 -29.63 1.20 19.78
CA TRP A 229 -29.22 2.11 20.84
C TRP A 229 -28.21 3.15 20.32
N THR A 230 -27.25 2.72 19.51
CA THR A 230 -26.26 3.61 18.86
C THR A 230 -26.94 4.62 17.94
N LEU A 231 -27.96 4.19 17.20
CA LEU A 231 -28.77 5.05 16.34
C LEU A 231 -29.53 6.12 17.15
N ASN A 232 -30.12 5.72 18.28
CA ASN A 232 -30.98 6.60 19.07
C ASN A 232 -30.20 7.61 19.92
N ASN A 233 -29.07 7.17 20.51
CA ASN A 233 -28.27 8.00 21.41
C ASN A 233 -27.15 8.75 20.69
N GLY A 234 -26.73 8.28 19.51
CA GLY A 234 -25.62 8.89 18.78
C GLY A 234 -24.28 8.69 19.45
N GLU A 235 -24.16 7.70 20.30
CA GLU A 235 -22.91 7.36 20.98
C GLU A 235 -22.43 5.98 20.53
N VAL A 236 -21.13 5.76 20.63
CA VAL A 236 -20.53 4.47 20.27
C VAL A 236 -20.95 3.41 21.29
N SER A 237 -21.16 2.19 20.83
CA SER A 237 -21.50 1.05 21.69
C SER A 237 -20.78 -0.22 21.26
N GLY A 238 -20.92 -1.27 22.06
CA GLY A 238 -20.38 -2.58 21.77
C GLY A 238 -18.98 -2.80 22.32
N ALA A 239 -18.21 -3.67 21.65
CA ALA A 239 -16.91 -4.16 22.08
C ALA A 239 -15.95 -3.03 22.48
N GLY A 240 -15.51 -3.05 23.73
CA GLY A 240 -14.56 -2.10 24.29
C GLY A 240 -15.15 -0.76 24.75
N THR A 241 -16.47 -0.59 24.67
CA THR A 241 -17.20 0.57 25.21
C THR A 241 -17.85 0.25 26.57
N GLN A 242 -18.57 1.21 27.17
CA GLN A 242 -19.32 0.99 28.42
C GLN A 242 -20.70 0.39 28.17
N THR A 243 -21.29 0.61 27.00
CA THR A 243 -22.66 0.22 26.67
C THR A 243 -22.64 -0.97 25.72
N TYR A 244 -23.40 -2.03 26.01
CA TYR A 244 -23.40 -3.27 25.21
C TYR A 244 -22.00 -3.91 25.05
N ALA A 245 -21.13 -3.78 26.04
CA ALA A 245 -19.72 -4.22 25.98
C ALA A 245 -19.54 -5.72 25.65
N ASP A 246 -20.55 -6.54 25.92
CA ASP A 246 -20.56 -7.98 25.68
C ASP A 246 -20.74 -8.36 24.20
N THR A 247 -21.10 -7.43 23.32
CA THR A 247 -21.23 -7.72 21.89
C THR A 247 -19.83 -7.74 21.25
N PRO A 248 -19.55 -8.66 20.31
CA PRO A 248 -18.27 -8.71 19.63
C PRO A 248 -18.07 -7.58 18.60
N PHE A 249 -19.13 -6.84 18.28
CA PHE A 249 -19.10 -5.70 17.39
C PHE A 249 -18.85 -4.39 18.12
N TYR A 250 -18.11 -3.49 17.50
CA TYR A 250 -18.03 -2.08 17.85
C TYR A 250 -18.89 -1.27 16.87
N PHE A 251 -19.87 -0.52 17.40
CA PHE A 251 -20.85 0.23 16.64
C PHE A 251 -20.53 1.74 16.65
N ILE A 252 -20.52 2.33 15.46
CA ILE A 252 -20.18 3.73 15.22
C ILE A 252 -21.39 4.43 14.57
N PRO A 253 -21.93 5.49 15.18
CA PRO A 253 -23.06 6.22 14.62
C PRO A 253 -22.64 7.03 13.39
N MET A 254 -23.46 6.97 12.33
CA MET A 254 -23.33 7.79 11.12
C MET A 254 -24.14 9.08 11.29
N LYS A 255 -23.46 10.14 11.75
CA LYS A 255 -24.07 11.42 12.16
C LYS A 255 -24.12 12.42 11.01
N SER A 256 -25.32 12.93 10.72
CA SER A 256 -25.53 14.08 9.84
C SER A 256 -25.93 15.33 10.63
N LEU A 257 -26.03 16.49 9.96
CA LEU A 257 -26.56 17.72 10.55
C LEU A 257 -28.03 17.58 11.00
N GLU A 258 -28.79 16.67 10.38
CA GLU A 258 -30.23 16.44 10.62
C GLU A 258 -30.48 15.27 11.58
N GLY A 259 -29.43 14.69 12.16
CA GLY A 259 -29.49 13.56 13.08
C GLY A 259 -28.73 12.34 12.59
N ILE A 260 -28.93 11.21 13.28
CA ILE A 260 -28.21 9.97 13.00
C ILE A 260 -29.01 9.17 11.96
N ILE A 261 -28.35 8.83 10.87
CA ILE A 261 -29.00 8.24 9.68
C ILE A 261 -28.72 6.74 9.54
N GLY A 262 -27.81 6.21 10.36
CA GLY A 262 -27.41 4.81 10.33
C GLY A 262 -26.26 4.51 11.29
N VAL A 263 -25.79 3.28 11.24
CA VAL A 263 -24.75 2.75 12.14
C VAL A 263 -23.80 1.84 11.35
N LEU A 264 -22.50 2.05 11.52
CA LEU A 264 -21.43 1.16 11.03
C LEU A 264 -21.01 0.25 12.17
N GLY A 265 -21.20 -1.06 12.03
CA GLY A 265 -20.71 -2.08 12.96
C GLY A 265 -19.44 -2.74 12.41
N ILE A 266 -18.41 -2.92 13.23
CA ILE A 266 -17.22 -3.68 12.88
C ILE A 266 -16.98 -4.77 13.91
N LEU A 267 -16.58 -5.97 13.48
CA LEU A 267 -16.28 -7.09 14.37
C LEU A 267 -14.88 -6.92 14.94
N TYR A 268 -14.72 -5.94 15.83
CA TYR A 268 -13.45 -5.59 16.42
C TYR A 268 -13.64 -4.90 17.76
N ASN A 269 -12.70 -5.12 18.68
CA ASN A 269 -12.73 -4.46 19.97
C ASN A 269 -12.15 -3.05 19.87
N SER A 270 -12.92 -2.03 20.27
CA SER A 270 -12.47 -0.65 20.16
C SER A 270 -11.17 -0.37 20.92
N LYS A 271 -10.93 -1.03 22.06
CA LYS A 271 -9.71 -0.82 22.87
C LYS A 271 -8.42 -1.20 22.12
N ASP A 272 -8.53 -2.10 21.16
CA ASP A 272 -7.39 -2.58 20.36
C ASP A 272 -7.15 -1.73 19.10
N LEU A 273 -8.05 -0.78 18.80
CA LEU A 273 -7.89 0.14 17.67
C LEU A 273 -6.88 1.24 17.96
N PHE A 274 -5.89 1.37 17.08
CA PHE A 274 -5.00 2.52 17.07
C PHE A 274 -5.77 3.83 16.77
N PRO A 275 -5.30 4.99 17.27
CA PRO A 275 -5.94 6.28 17.01
C PRO A 275 -6.15 6.57 15.51
N GLU A 276 -5.21 6.15 14.66
CA GLU A 276 -5.31 6.30 13.21
C GLU A 276 -6.44 5.45 12.62
N GLN A 277 -6.58 4.18 13.04
CA GLN A 277 -7.66 3.30 12.58
C GLN A 277 -9.03 3.84 12.99
N ARG A 278 -9.16 4.37 14.22
CA ARG A 278 -10.39 5.05 14.68
C ARG A 278 -10.72 6.26 13.81
N ARG A 279 -9.71 7.06 13.45
CA ARG A 279 -9.89 8.21 12.56
C ARG A 279 -10.34 7.79 11.17
N LEU A 280 -9.75 6.73 10.59
CA LEU A 280 -10.16 6.20 9.29
C LEU A 280 -11.60 5.68 9.30
N LEU A 281 -11.99 4.93 10.32
CA LEU A 281 -13.38 4.48 10.50
C LEU A 281 -14.36 5.66 10.59
N GLY A 282 -14.00 6.71 11.33
CA GLY A 282 -14.77 7.95 11.39
C GLY A 282 -14.92 8.61 10.02
N THR A 283 -13.86 8.65 9.22
CA THR A 283 -13.90 9.17 7.84
C THR A 283 -14.82 8.35 6.94
N ILE A 284 -14.71 7.01 6.97
CA ILE A 284 -15.58 6.12 6.18
C ILE A 284 -17.04 6.32 6.56
N ALA A 285 -17.35 6.34 7.87
CA ALA A 285 -18.69 6.61 8.38
C ALA A 285 -19.21 7.98 7.93
N ASN A 286 -18.37 9.01 7.98
CA ASN A 286 -18.74 10.37 7.56
C ASN A 286 -19.02 10.49 6.06
N LEU A 287 -18.16 9.93 5.20
CA LEU A 287 -18.39 9.95 3.74
C LEU A 287 -19.65 9.17 3.36
N THR A 288 -19.85 8.00 3.98
CA THR A 288 -21.08 7.21 3.81
C THR A 288 -22.30 8.02 4.23
N THR A 289 -22.18 8.81 5.32
CA THR A 289 -23.24 9.70 5.80
C THR A 289 -23.59 10.76 4.77
N ILE A 290 -22.59 11.48 4.25
CA ILE A 290 -22.79 12.58 3.30
C ILE A 290 -23.58 12.11 2.08
N VAL A 291 -23.19 10.97 1.49
CA VAL A 291 -23.84 10.45 0.29
C VAL A 291 -25.26 9.96 0.61
N ALA A 292 -25.44 9.24 1.71
CA ALA A 292 -26.76 8.75 2.13
C ALA A 292 -27.75 9.90 2.38
N VAL A 293 -27.33 11.01 2.99
CA VAL A 293 -28.16 12.21 3.20
C VAL A 293 -28.63 12.81 1.88
N GLY A 294 -27.75 12.89 0.87
CA GLY A 294 -28.13 13.38 -0.46
C GLY A 294 -29.30 12.60 -1.05
N TRP A 295 -29.26 11.27 -0.96
CA TRP A 295 -30.34 10.40 -1.43
C TRP A 295 -31.62 10.47 -0.58
N MET A 296 -31.51 10.68 0.74
CA MET A 296 -32.68 10.88 1.59
C MET A 296 -33.41 12.19 1.27
N LYS A 297 -32.69 13.28 0.96
CA LYS A 297 -33.29 14.58 0.62
C LYS A 297 -34.09 14.57 -0.68
N LEU A 298 -33.64 13.82 -1.68
CA LEU A 298 -34.38 13.67 -2.93
C LEU A 298 -35.77 13.05 -2.73
N LYS A 299 -35.94 12.21 -1.71
CA LYS A 299 -37.25 11.65 -1.35
C LYS A 299 -38.18 12.75 -0.82
N SER A 300 -37.72 13.56 0.13
CA SER A 300 -38.53 14.62 0.76
C SER A 300 -39.01 15.70 -0.23
N LYS A 301 -38.37 15.81 -1.39
CA LYS A 301 -38.72 16.79 -2.44
C LYS A 301 -39.68 16.23 -3.50
N GLY A 302 -39.91 14.92 -3.49
CA GLY A 302 -40.76 14.20 -4.46
C GLY A 302 -42.10 13.68 -3.92
N ASP A 303 -42.29 13.73 -2.59
CA ASP A 303 -43.59 13.62 -1.90
C ASP A 303 -44.22 15.01 -1.77
#